data_AF-A0A8X6S4Y3-F1
#
_entry.id   AF-A0A8X6S4Y3-F1
#
_cell.length_a   1.000
_cell.length_b   1.000
_cell.length_c   1.000
_cell.angle_alpha   90.00
_cell.angle_beta   90.00
_cell.angle_gamma   90.00
#
_symmetry.space_group_name_H-M   'P 1'
#
loop_
_entity.id
_entity.type
_entity.pdbx_description
1 polymer ?
#
loop_
_entity_poly.entity_id
_entity_poly.type
_entity_poly.pdbx_seq_one_letter_code
_entity_poly.pdbx_strand_id
1 'polypeptide(L)'
;MVRLLTVKVPNKSDGWEYFFSSLEKAFASEMVSDELKPKVLLCMLGDKVSNLLVNLGEEELKDYESLKQVVLKEYEPSPKICLENFRKAKRNSDETFSQFASRLTSMWLYYCKLREARMILSQLIN
;
A
#
# COMPACT_ATOMS: atom_id res chain seq x y z
N MET A 1 -13.20 19.20 11.43
CA MET A 1 -11.83 18.67 11.59
C MET A 1 -11.91 17.17 11.34
N VAL A 2 -11.27 16.72 10.25
CA VAL A 2 -11.66 15.59 9.40
C VAL A 2 -11.16 14.24 9.94
N ARG A 3 -11.94 13.15 9.83
CA ARG A 3 -11.59 11.78 10.31
C ARG A 3 -10.32 11.17 9.68
N LEU A 4 -9.76 11.80 8.65
CA LEU A 4 -8.51 11.43 7.98
C LEU A 4 -7.33 11.22 8.94
N LEU A 5 -7.29 11.94 10.07
CA LEU A 5 -6.20 11.86 11.07
C LEU A 5 -6.02 10.48 11.73
N THR A 6 -6.97 9.56 11.58
CA THR A 6 -6.87 8.21 12.18
C THR A 6 -6.18 7.18 11.28
N VAL A 7 -6.04 7.45 9.98
CA VAL A 7 -5.36 6.54 9.05
C VAL A 7 -3.84 6.66 9.28
N LYS A 8 -3.25 5.62 9.87
CA LYS A 8 -1.81 5.60 10.20
C LYS A 8 -0.99 5.14 9.01
N VAL A 9 0.05 5.91 8.68
CA VAL A 9 1.04 5.50 7.68
C VAL A 9 1.76 4.24 8.17
N PRO A 10 1.90 3.20 7.33
CA PRO A 10 2.56 1.96 7.72
C PRO A 10 4.05 2.15 8.00
N ASN A 11 4.52 1.47 9.05
CA ASN A 11 5.95 1.31 9.32
C ASN A 11 6.52 0.03 8.68
N LYS A 12 5.64 -0.90 8.29
CA LYS A 12 6.01 -2.18 7.65
C LYS A 12 5.41 -2.24 6.25
N SER A 13 6.09 -2.96 5.37
CA SER A 13 5.76 -3.06 3.95
C SER A 13 4.38 -3.70 3.69
N ASP A 14 3.96 -4.63 4.54
CA ASP A 14 2.67 -5.33 4.44
C ASP A 14 1.44 -4.46 4.78
N GLY A 15 1.64 -3.24 5.33
CA GLY A 15 0.53 -2.36 5.72
C GLY A 15 0.02 -1.41 4.63
N TRP A 16 0.71 -1.30 3.48
CA TRP A 16 0.41 -0.26 2.47
C TRP A 16 -0.92 -0.46 1.76
N GLU A 17 -1.31 -1.69 1.46
CA GLU A 17 -2.60 -1.97 0.84
C GLU A 17 -3.77 -1.52 1.74
N TYR A 18 -3.70 -1.87 3.03
CA TYR A 18 -4.73 -1.47 4.00
C TYR A 18 -4.76 0.04 4.23
N PHE A 19 -3.58 0.68 4.24
CA PHE A 19 -3.45 2.13 4.33
C PHE A 19 -4.19 2.84 3.18
N PHE A 20 -3.90 2.47 1.92
CA PHE A 20 -4.55 3.10 0.77
C PHE A 20 -6.05 2.83 0.73
N SER A 21 -6.49 1.59 1.02
CA SER A 21 -7.93 1.28 1.10
C SER A 21 -8.64 2.13 2.17
N SER A 22 -8.00 2.36 3.31
CA SER A 22 -8.55 3.18 4.39
C SER A 22 -8.55 4.67 4.04
N LEU A 23 -7.47 5.15 3.42
CA LEU A 23 -7.33 6.53 2.97
C LEU A 23 -8.37 6.89 1.90
N GLU A 24 -8.58 6.02 0.93
CA GLU A 24 -9.55 6.23 -0.16
C GLU A 24 -10.99 6.25 0.36
N LYS A 25 -11.32 5.39 1.32
CA LYS A 25 -12.61 5.44 2.03
C LYS A 25 -12.78 6.77 2.77
N ALA A 26 -11.73 7.26 3.42
CA ALA A 26 -11.77 8.54 4.10
C ALA A 26 -11.93 9.72 3.11
N PHE A 27 -11.23 9.70 1.97
CA PHE A 27 -11.42 10.69 0.92
C PHE A 27 -12.85 10.71 0.38
N ALA A 28 -13.43 9.54 0.13
CA ALA A 28 -14.82 9.43 -0.32
C ALA A 28 -15.82 9.94 0.73
N SER A 29 -15.62 9.55 2.00
CA SER A 29 -16.50 9.97 3.10
C SER A 29 -16.49 11.47 3.35
N GLU A 30 -15.36 12.13 3.11
CA GLU A 30 -15.14 13.54 3.41
C GLU A 30 -15.21 14.40 2.13
N MET A 31 -15.59 13.80 1.00
CA MET A 31 -15.71 14.43 -0.32
C MET A 31 -14.46 15.24 -0.71
N VAL A 32 -13.28 14.71 -0.41
CA VAL A 32 -12.01 15.36 -0.72
C VAL A 32 -11.85 15.45 -2.23
N SER A 33 -11.62 16.66 -2.75
CA SER A 33 -11.42 16.88 -4.18
C SER A 33 -10.14 16.20 -4.68
N ASP A 34 -10.16 15.75 -5.94
CA ASP A 34 -9.02 15.05 -6.53
C ASP A 34 -7.73 15.89 -6.51
N GLU A 35 -7.84 17.20 -6.70
CA GLU A 35 -6.71 18.15 -6.62
C GLU A 35 -6.06 18.24 -5.22
N LEU A 36 -6.78 17.85 -4.16
CA LEU A 36 -6.29 17.87 -2.79
C LEU A 36 -5.73 16.52 -2.35
N LYS A 37 -6.16 15.40 -2.96
CA LYS A 37 -5.73 14.05 -2.56
C LYS A 37 -4.19 13.87 -2.59
N PRO A 38 -3.45 14.29 -3.64
CA PRO A 38 -1.99 14.15 -3.67
C PRO A 38 -1.33 14.94 -2.54
N LYS A 39 -1.81 16.17 -2.29
CA LYS A 39 -1.28 17.05 -1.23
C LYS A 39 -1.50 16.44 0.15
N VAL A 40 -2.69 15.87 0.40
CA VAL A 40 -2.98 15.19 1.67
C VAL A 40 -2.07 13.97 1.85
N LEU A 41 -1.89 13.15 0.81
CA LEU A 41 -1.01 11.98 0.87
C LEU A 41 0.44 12.37 1.19
N LEU A 42 0.99 13.38 0.51
CA LEU A 42 2.34 13.89 0.78
C LEU A 42 2.48 14.39 2.24
N CYS A 43 1.49 15.15 2.73
CA CYS A 43 1.47 15.61 4.12
C CYS A 43 1.44 14.46 5.13
N MET A 44 0.71 13.37 4.83
CA MET A 44 0.64 12.20 5.70
C MET A 44 1.95 11.41 5.72
N LEU A 45 2.62 11.28 4.56
CA LEU A 45 3.88 10.56 4.45
C LEU A 45 5.01 11.20 5.26
N GLY A 46 4.97 12.53 5.44
CA GLY A 46 5.95 13.26 6.26
C GLY A 46 7.38 12.99 5.79
N ASP A 47 8.24 12.54 6.69
CA ASP A 47 9.65 12.25 6.40
C ASP A 47 9.83 11.18 5.31
N LYS A 48 8.85 10.28 5.10
CA LYS A 48 8.91 9.26 4.04
C LYS A 48 8.88 9.87 2.62
N VAL A 49 8.51 11.14 2.47
CA VAL A 49 8.53 11.84 1.18
C VAL A 49 9.96 11.98 0.67
N SER A 50 10.97 12.12 1.54
CA SER A 50 12.36 12.31 1.10
C SER A 50 12.87 11.17 0.22
N ASN A 51 12.42 9.93 0.50
CA ASN A 51 12.80 8.75 -0.27
C ASN A 51 12.11 8.72 -1.65
N LEU A 52 10.99 9.42 -1.79
CA LEU A 52 10.20 9.46 -3.03
C LEU A 52 10.69 10.54 -3.98
N LEU A 53 11.41 11.58 -3.49
CA LEU A 53 11.80 12.75 -4.29
C LEU A 53 12.50 12.43 -5.61
N VAL A 54 13.28 11.34 -5.65
CA VAL A 54 13.99 10.90 -6.88
C VAL A 54 13.02 10.44 -7.97
N ASN A 55 11.81 10.01 -7.58
CA ASN A 55 10.79 9.46 -8.46
C ASN A 55 9.54 10.36 -8.57
N LEU A 56 9.52 11.54 -7.93
CA LEU A 56 8.39 12.48 -7.99
C LEU A 56 8.62 13.53 -9.09
N GLY A 57 7.84 13.46 -10.17
CA GLY A 57 7.74 14.49 -11.19
C GLY A 57 6.54 15.43 -10.98
N GLU A 58 6.28 16.31 -11.94
CA GLU A 58 5.14 17.23 -11.87
C GLU A 58 3.78 16.52 -11.96
N GLU A 59 3.71 15.37 -12.63
CA GLU A 59 2.48 14.61 -12.83
C GLU A 59 2.03 13.97 -11.51
N GLU A 60 2.94 13.35 -10.78
CA GLU A 60 2.68 12.73 -9.48
C GLU A 60 2.28 13.74 -8.40
N LEU A 61 2.66 15.02 -8.56
CA LEU A 61 2.22 16.08 -7.65
C LEU A 61 0.78 16.53 -7.90
N LYS A 62 0.22 16.22 -9.08
CA LYS A 62 -1.11 16.65 -9.52
C LYS A 62 -2.10 15.49 -9.56
N ASP A 63 -1.63 14.26 -9.74
CA ASP A 63 -2.46 13.06 -9.83
C ASP A 63 -2.22 12.08 -8.66
N TYR A 64 -3.32 11.67 -8.02
CA TYR A 64 -3.26 10.81 -6.84
C TYR A 64 -2.88 9.38 -7.19
N GLU A 65 -3.34 8.84 -8.31
CA GLU A 65 -3.04 7.45 -8.67
C GLU A 65 -1.57 7.31 -9.07
N SER A 66 -1.02 8.24 -9.83
CA SER A 66 0.41 8.30 -10.14
C SER A 66 1.26 8.38 -8.88
N LEU A 67 0.91 9.26 -7.92
CA LEU A 67 1.61 9.34 -6.63
C LEU A 67 1.54 8.04 -5.83
N LYS A 68 0.36 7.43 -5.77
CA LYS A 68 0.15 6.14 -5.09
C LYS A 68 1.01 5.04 -5.72
N GLN A 69 1.16 4.99 -7.04
CA GLN A 69 2.06 4.04 -7.70
C GLN A 69 3.53 4.26 -7.29
N VAL A 70 3.98 5.51 -7.16
CA VAL A 70 5.34 5.81 -6.68
C VAL A 70 5.54 5.33 -5.24
N VAL A 71 4.58 5.58 -4.35
CA VAL A 71 4.63 5.11 -2.96
C VAL A 71 4.65 3.58 -2.89
N LEU A 72 3.79 2.91 -3.66
CA LEU A 72 3.74 1.44 -3.71
C LEU A 72 5.03 0.85 -4.28
N LYS A 73 5.59 1.45 -5.34
CA LYS A 73 6.87 1.00 -5.91
C LYS A 73 8.02 1.06 -4.90
N GLU A 74 8.04 2.09 -4.06
CA GLU A 74 9.08 2.29 -3.06
C GLU A 74 8.89 1.38 -1.84
N TYR A 75 7.66 1.25 -1.34
CA TYR A 75 7.42 0.68 -0.01
C TYR A 75 6.63 -0.63 0.03
N GLU A 76 5.93 -1.00 -1.05
CA GLU A 76 5.20 -2.27 -1.13
C GLU A 76 6.18 -3.43 -1.31
N PRO A 77 6.01 -4.55 -0.58
CA PRO A 77 6.93 -5.68 -0.71
C PRO A 77 6.82 -6.30 -2.10
N SER A 78 7.96 -6.62 -2.69
CA SER A 78 7.96 -7.37 -3.95
C SER A 78 7.25 -8.73 -3.78
N PRO A 79 6.70 -9.31 -4.86
CA PRO A 79 6.09 -10.65 -4.80
C PRO A 79 7.04 -11.70 -4.24
N LYS A 80 8.35 -11.56 -4.50
CA LYS A 80 9.38 -12.44 -3.96
C LYS A 80 9.43 -12.37 -2.43
N ILE A 81 9.46 -11.17 -1.86
CA ILE A 81 9.43 -10.96 -0.40
C ILE A 81 8.14 -11.53 0.20
N CYS A 82 6.99 -11.30 -0.44
CA CYS A 82 5.71 -11.84 0.02
C CYS A 82 5.73 -13.38 0.08
N LEU A 83 6.25 -14.04 -0.95
CA LEU A 83 6.37 -15.49 -1.01
C LEU A 83 7.34 -16.03 0.05
N GLU A 84 8.47 -15.35 0.25
CA GLU A 84 9.43 -15.71 1.29
C GLU A 84 8.82 -15.59 2.69
N ASN A 85 8.08 -14.51 2.96
CA ASN A 85 7.39 -14.30 4.22
C ASN A 85 6.33 -15.39 4.45
N PHE A 86 5.53 -15.74 3.43
CA PHE A 86 4.56 -16.82 3.51
C PHE A 86 5.22 -18.16 3.86
N ARG A 87 6.32 -18.51 3.17
CA ARG A 87 7.06 -19.76 3.42
C ARG A 87 7.69 -19.83 4.81
N LYS A 88 8.10 -18.69 5.36
CA LYS A 88 8.75 -18.59 6.68
C LYS A 88 7.74 -18.41 7.82
N ALA A 89 6.47 -18.13 7.52
CA ALA A 89 5.47 -17.87 8.53
C ALA A 89 5.27 -19.09 9.44
N LYS A 90 5.36 -18.84 10.75
CA LYS A 90 5.05 -19.80 11.81
C LYS A 90 3.93 -19.24 12.66
N ARG A 91 3.22 -20.13 13.36
CA ARG A 91 2.22 -19.74 14.33
C ARG A 91 2.90 -18.99 15.48
N ASN A 92 2.39 -17.81 15.82
CA ASN A 92 2.83 -17.07 16.99
C ASN A 92 2.25 -17.71 18.26
N SER A 93 2.88 -17.47 19.42
CA SER A 93 2.41 -18.02 20.69
C SER A 93 1.04 -17.47 21.11
N ASP A 94 0.71 -16.26 20.68
CA ASP A 94 -0.49 -15.48 21.04
C ASP A 94 -1.67 -15.66 20.07
N GLU A 95 -1.54 -16.45 19.00
CA GLU A 95 -2.62 -16.70 18.04
C GLU A 95 -3.12 -18.15 18.07
N THR A 96 -4.42 -18.33 17.89
CA THR A 96 -5.06 -19.65 17.66
C THR A 96 -4.69 -20.22 16.29
N PHE A 97 -4.89 -21.53 16.09
CA PHE A 97 -4.70 -22.16 14.78
C PHE A 97 -5.58 -21.54 13.69
N SER A 98 -6.82 -21.18 14.00
CA SER A 98 -7.72 -20.52 13.05
C SER A 98 -7.22 -19.13 12.67
N GLN A 99 -6.75 -18.33 13.63
CA GLN A 99 -6.15 -17.02 13.34
C GLN A 99 -4.89 -17.15 12.48
N PHE A 100 -4.06 -18.15 12.76
CA PHE A 100 -2.88 -18.43 11.93
C PHE A 100 -3.25 -18.83 10.50
N ALA A 101 -4.25 -19.70 10.33
CA ALA A 101 -4.74 -20.10 9.01
C ALA A 101 -5.31 -18.91 8.23
N SER A 102 -6.08 -18.03 8.89
CA SER A 102 -6.57 -16.78 8.28
C SER A 102 -5.41 -15.89 7.84
N ARG A 103 -4.40 -15.70 8.69
CA ARG A 103 -3.21 -14.90 8.36
C ARG A 103 -2.42 -15.48 7.18
N LEU A 104 -2.15 -16.79 7.17
CA LEU A 104 -1.51 -17.46 6.04
C LEU A 104 -2.30 -17.29 4.74
N THR A 105 -3.63 -17.41 4.82
CA THR A 105 -4.52 -17.22 3.66
C THR A 105 -4.42 -15.80 3.11
N SER A 106 -4.46 -14.78 3.97
CA SER A 106 -4.27 -13.39 3.55
C SER A 106 -2.90 -13.16 2.90
N MET A 107 -1.83 -13.72 3.47
CA MET A 107 -0.48 -13.62 2.89
C MET A 107 -0.40 -14.25 1.49
N TRP A 108 -1.05 -15.40 1.30
CA TRP A 108 -1.09 -16.09 0.00
C TRP A 108 -1.90 -15.31 -1.04
N LEU A 109 -3.12 -14.87 -0.68
CA LEU A 109 -3.98 -14.09 -1.58
C LEU A 109 -3.30 -12.80 -2.02
N TYR A 110 -2.62 -12.12 -1.11
CA TYR A 110 -1.87 -10.91 -1.42
C TYR A 110 -0.72 -11.18 -2.40
N TYR A 111 0.05 -12.27 -2.19
CA TYR A 111 1.07 -12.69 -3.14
C TYR A 111 0.49 -12.95 -4.55
N CYS A 112 -0.65 -13.65 -4.65
CA CYS A 112 -1.32 -13.90 -5.93
C CYS A 112 -1.73 -12.59 -6.63
N LYS A 113 -2.36 -11.67 -5.89
CA LYS A 113 -2.75 -10.36 -6.40
C LYS A 113 -1.57 -9.60 -7.02
N LEU A 114 -0.43 -9.54 -6.31
CA LEU A 114 0.76 -8.84 -6.81
C LEU A 114 1.36 -9.51 -8.05
N ARG A 115 1.25 -10.84 -8.17
CA ARG A 115 1.71 -11.58 -9.35
C ARG A 115 0.81 -11.34 -10.55
N GLU A 116 -0.51 -11.35 -10.37
CA GLU A 116 -1.48 -11.07 -11.43
C GLU A 116 -1.32 -9.63 -11.94
N ALA A 117 -1.23 -8.64 -11.03
CA ALA A 117 -0.99 -7.25 -11.40
C ALA A 117 0.31 -7.08 -12.21
N ARG A 118 1.39 -7.78 -11.83
CA ARG A 118 2.65 -7.76 -12.60
C ARG A 118 2.57 -8.52 -13.91
N MET A 119 1.78 -9.60 -14.00
CA MET A 119 1.54 -10.28 -15.27
C MET A 119 0.82 -9.33 -16.25
N ILE A 120 -0.22 -8.63 -15.80
CA ILE A 120 -0.93 -7.63 -16.59
C ILE A 120 0.05 -6.53 -17.05
N LEU A 121 0.85 -5.97 -16.14
CA LEU A 121 1.87 -4.98 -16.50
C LEU A 121 2.91 -5.51 -17.50
N SER A 122 3.38 -6.76 -17.35
CA SER A 122 4.35 -7.36 -18.29
C SER A 122 3.76 -7.62 -19.68
N GLN A 123 2.44 -7.78 -19.78
CA GLN A 123 1.72 -7.90 -21.05
C GLN A 123 1.43 -6.55 -21.71
N LEU A 124 1.55 -5.44 -20.96
CA LEU A 124 1.41 -4.07 -21.49
C LEU A 124 2.72 -3.46 -22.01
N ILE A 125 3.87 -4.13 -21.78
CA ILE A 125 5.22 -3.66 -22.15
C ILE A 125 5.81 -4.50 -23.32
N ASN A 126 5.00 -5.30 -24.02
CA ASN A 126 5.41 -6.04 -25.24
C ASN A 126 4.51 -5.73 -26.43
#